data_AF-A0A2D4F6X1-F1
#
_entry.id   AF-A0A2D4F6X1-F1
#
_cell.length_a   1.000
_cell.length_b   1.000
_cell.length_c   1.000
_cell.angle_alpha   90.00
_cell.angle_beta   90.00
_cell.angle_gamma   90.00
#
_symmetry.space_group_name_H-M   'P 1'
#
loop_
_entity.id
_entity.type
_entity.pdbx_description
1 polymer ?
#
loop_
_entity_poly.entity_id
_entity_poly.type
_entity_poly.pdbx_seq_one_letter_code
_entity_poly.pdbx_strand_id
1 'polypeptide(L)'
;MAEDGSKRGYDLYAYNGKNFLSFNKATLNWTAANAEAKTTKEKWDAELDRGWRKMIYLEEECFAWLKKWLDYGTEVRARKKPPVVTMNSRTEVDGMESLLCRAHGFYPKEIDASWRRDGEVWLEDTLQGSVAPNSDGTYYYWLRIQIDPKERS
;
A
#
# COMPACT_ATOMS: atom_id res chain seq x y z
N MET A 1 -2.37 13.51 -3.99
CA MET A 1 -1.33 14.52 -3.65
C MET A 1 -0.36 13.81 -2.74
N ALA A 2 0.93 13.86 -3.04
CA ALA A 2 1.93 13.38 -2.09
C ALA A 2 2.16 14.44 -0.98
N GLU A 3 2.91 14.08 0.05
CA GLU A 3 3.20 14.97 1.17
C GLU A 3 3.92 16.26 0.74
N ASP A 4 4.70 16.19 -0.35
CA ASP A 4 5.37 17.32 -1.00
C ASP A 4 4.43 18.23 -1.84
N GLY A 5 3.12 17.96 -1.82
CA GLY A 5 2.12 18.69 -2.60
C GLY A 5 2.05 18.30 -4.09
N SER A 6 2.91 17.38 -4.55
CA SER A 6 2.90 16.94 -5.95
C SER A 6 1.59 16.21 -6.31
N LYS A 7 1.08 16.50 -7.50
CA LYS A 7 -0.13 15.90 -8.06
C LYS A 7 0.25 14.91 -9.15
N ARG A 8 -0.13 13.64 -8.97
CA ARG A 8 0.04 12.58 -9.96
C ARG A 8 -1.30 11.88 -10.16
N GLY A 9 -1.70 11.74 -11.42
CA GLY A 9 -2.94 11.09 -11.84
C GLY A 9 -2.61 10.07 -12.91
N TYR A 10 -3.23 8.90 -12.82
CA TYR A 10 -3.00 7.76 -13.71
C TYR A 10 -4.34 7.19 -14.17
N ASP A 11 -4.34 6.63 -15.37
CA ASP A 11 -5.49 5.88 -15.91
C ASP A 11 -4.94 4.61 -16.56
N LEU A 12 -5.18 3.48 -15.89
CA LEU A 12 -4.63 2.17 -16.19
C LEU A 12 -5.77 1.17 -16.33
N TYR A 13 -5.68 0.32 -17.34
CA TYR A 13 -6.63 -0.74 -17.62
C TYR A 13 -5.93 -2.09 -17.50
N ALA A 14 -6.58 -3.03 -16.82
CA ALA A 14 -6.16 -4.41 -16.73
C ALA A 14 -7.25 -5.34 -17.28
N TYR A 15 -6.83 -6.42 -17.93
CA TYR A 15 -7.70 -7.47 -18.44
C TYR A 15 -7.20 -8.82 -17.93
N ASN A 16 -8.06 -9.61 -17.29
CA ASN A 16 -7.72 -10.86 -16.62
C ASN A 16 -6.53 -10.75 -15.64
N GLY A 17 -6.51 -9.66 -14.86
CA GLY A 17 -5.45 -9.39 -13.89
C GLY A 17 -4.09 -9.00 -14.49
N LYS A 18 -4.01 -8.83 -15.82
CA LYS A 18 -2.79 -8.40 -16.53
C LYS A 18 -2.95 -7.00 -17.09
N ASN A 19 -1.85 -6.26 -17.15
CA ASN A 19 -1.83 -4.92 -17.76
C ASN A 19 -2.34 -4.98 -19.21
N PHE A 20 -3.14 -3.99 -19.60
CA PHE A 20 -3.80 -3.93 -20.90
C PHE A 20 -3.55 -2.60 -21.61
N LEU A 21 -3.97 -1.47 -21.01
CA LEU A 21 -3.72 -0.12 -21.54
C LEU A 21 -3.28 0.84 -20.44
N SER A 22 -2.45 1.82 -20.78
CA SER A 22 -2.12 2.95 -19.92
C SER A 22 -2.22 4.27 -20.68
N PHE A 23 -2.87 5.28 -20.09
CA PHE A 23 -2.97 6.60 -20.72
C PHE A 23 -1.75 7.46 -20.41
N ASN A 24 -1.20 8.12 -21.43
CA ASN A 24 -0.15 9.12 -21.28
C ASN A 24 -0.75 10.52 -21.49
N LYS A 25 -0.83 11.29 -20.40
CA LYS A 25 -1.39 12.64 -20.39
C LYS A 25 -0.56 13.65 -21.20
N ALA A 26 0.75 13.44 -21.35
CA ALA A 26 1.61 14.37 -22.09
C ALA A 26 1.44 14.22 -23.61
N THR A 27 1.12 13.01 -24.08
CA THR A 27 0.93 12.69 -25.51
C THR A 27 -0.53 12.48 -25.89
N LEU A 28 -1.44 12.51 -24.91
CA LEU A 28 -2.89 12.30 -25.06
C LEU A 28 -3.26 10.99 -25.76
N ASN A 29 -2.44 9.95 -25.60
CA ASN A 29 -2.62 8.66 -26.23
C ASN A 29 -2.44 7.50 -25.25
N TRP A 30 -2.86 6.30 -25.66
CA TRP A 30 -2.75 5.10 -24.85
C TRP A 30 -1.51 4.28 -25.23
N THR A 31 -0.92 3.57 -24.29
CA THR A 31 0.11 2.56 -24.54
C THR A 31 -0.52 1.18 -24.38
N ALA A 32 -0.42 0.34 -25.41
CA ALA A 32 -0.88 -1.05 -25.39
C ALA A 32 0.18 -1.93 -24.72
N ALA A 33 -0.21 -2.67 -23.69
CA ALA A 33 0.70 -3.56 -22.96
C ALA A 33 0.92 -4.90 -23.67
N ASN A 34 0.01 -5.31 -24.55
CA ASN A 34 0.07 -6.55 -25.31
C ASN A 34 -0.60 -6.40 -26.69
N ALA A 35 -0.54 -7.45 -27.51
CA ALA A 35 -1.07 -7.41 -28.88
C ALA A 35 -2.60 -7.26 -28.91
N GLU A 36 -3.27 -7.87 -27.95
CA GLU A 36 -4.73 -7.86 -27.79
C GLU A 36 -5.27 -6.45 -27.48
N ALA A 37 -4.45 -5.60 -26.85
CA ALA A 37 -4.79 -4.22 -26.55
C ALA A 37 -4.67 -3.25 -27.73
N LYS A 38 -3.98 -3.62 -28.82
CA LYS A 38 -3.66 -2.72 -29.93
C LYS A 38 -4.91 -2.15 -30.61
N THR A 39 -5.88 -3.01 -30.91
CA THR A 39 -7.13 -2.57 -31.56
C THR A 39 -7.91 -1.58 -30.70
N THR A 40 -7.92 -1.76 -29.37
CA THR A 40 -8.58 -0.80 -28.47
C THR A 40 -7.80 0.51 -28.39
N LYS A 41 -6.46 0.45 -28.32
CA LYS A 41 -5.59 1.64 -28.39
C LYS A 41 -5.89 2.46 -29.65
N GLU A 42 -5.85 1.83 -30.82
CA GLU A 42 -6.07 2.52 -32.11
C GLU A 42 -7.44 3.20 -32.16
N LYS A 43 -8.49 2.52 -31.69
CA LYS A 43 -9.84 3.10 -31.61
C LYS A 43 -9.90 4.30 -30.69
N TRP A 44 -9.28 4.22 -29.51
CA TRP A 44 -9.32 5.30 -28.52
C TRP A 44 -8.44 6.49 -28.91
N ASP A 45 -7.27 6.25 -29.53
CA ASP A 45 -6.39 7.30 -30.05
C ASP A 45 -7.03 8.06 -31.23
N ALA A 46 -7.91 7.42 -31.99
CA ALA A 46 -8.64 8.06 -33.08
C ALA A 46 -9.71 9.05 -32.57
N GLU A 47 -10.16 8.92 -31.32
CA GLU A 47 -11.10 9.84 -30.67
C GLU A 47 -10.33 10.98 -29.95
N LEU A 48 -9.94 12.02 -30.69
CA LEU A 48 -9.11 13.11 -30.13
C LEU A 48 -9.67 13.75 -28.84
N ASP A 49 -11.00 13.91 -28.74
CA ASP A 49 -11.67 14.45 -27.53
C ASP A 49 -11.44 13.56 -26.29
N ARG A 50 -11.30 12.26 -26.48
CA ARG A 50 -11.14 11.29 -25.38
C ARG A 50 -9.87 11.55 -24.59
N GLY A 51 -8.75 11.78 -25.29
CA GLY A 51 -7.46 12.07 -24.67
C GLY A 51 -7.53 13.36 -23.83
N TRP A 52 -8.05 14.43 -24.42
CA TRP A 52 -8.22 15.72 -23.74
C TRP A 52 -9.10 15.63 -22.49
N ARG A 53 -10.26 14.98 -22.58
CA ARG A 53 -11.16 14.81 -21.42
C ARG A 53 -10.51 13.99 -20.31
N LYS A 54 -9.76 12.95 -20.66
CA LYS A 54 -9.03 12.15 -19.66
C LYS A 54 -7.93 12.96 -18.99
N MET A 55 -7.20 13.80 -19.74
CA MET A 55 -6.19 14.70 -19.19
C MET A 55 -6.81 15.69 -18.20
N ILE A 56 -7.87 16.42 -18.60
CA ILE A 56 -8.56 17.40 -17.74
C ILE A 56 -9.07 16.73 -16.47
N TYR A 57 -9.71 15.56 -16.59
CA TYR A 57 -10.18 14.81 -15.44
C TYR A 57 -9.05 14.47 -14.46
N LEU A 58 -7.92 13.96 -14.97
CA LEU A 58 -6.81 13.51 -14.14
C LEU A 58 -6.00 14.66 -13.52
N GLU A 59 -6.04 15.87 -14.08
CA GLU A 59 -5.27 17.04 -13.59
C GLU A 59 -6.09 18.02 -12.76
N GLU A 60 -7.40 18.08 -12.99
CA GLU A 60 -8.26 19.06 -12.35
C GLU A 60 -9.40 18.39 -11.59
N GLU A 61 -10.34 17.76 -12.29
CA GLU A 61 -11.60 17.30 -11.69
C GLU A 61 -11.36 16.27 -10.58
N CYS A 62 -10.50 15.28 -10.83
CA CYS A 62 -10.15 14.25 -9.84
C CYS A 62 -9.58 14.87 -8.56
N PHE A 63 -8.74 15.90 -8.68
CA PHE A 63 -8.18 16.58 -7.51
C PHE A 63 -9.17 17.50 -6.81
N ALA A 64 -10.06 18.16 -7.55
CA ALA A 64 -11.14 18.95 -6.95
C ALA A 64 -12.06 18.06 -6.10
N TRP A 65 -12.43 16.89 -6.64
CA TRP A 65 -13.18 15.88 -5.90
C TRP A 65 -12.40 15.34 -4.71
N LEU A 66 -11.13 14.96 -4.89
CA LEU A 66 -10.30 14.46 -3.79
C LEU A 66 -10.21 15.47 -2.64
N LYS A 67 -9.99 16.76 -2.93
CA LYS A 67 -9.96 17.82 -1.91
C LYS A 67 -11.28 17.90 -1.16
N LYS A 68 -12.41 17.91 -1.88
CA LYS A 68 -13.75 17.94 -1.29
C LYS A 68 -14.01 16.75 -0.35
N TRP A 69 -13.60 15.55 -0.75
CA TRP A 69 -13.75 14.34 0.08
C TRP A 69 -12.83 14.36 1.31
N LEU A 70 -11.61 14.90 1.18
CA LEU A 70 -10.71 15.07 2.31
C LEU A 70 -11.27 16.06 3.34
N ASP A 71 -11.92 17.13 2.89
CA ASP A 71 -12.58 18.10 3.77
C ASP A 71 -13.76 17.45 4.53
N TYR A 72 -14.52 16.57 3.87
CA TYR A 72 -15.58 15.79 4.54
C TYR A 72 -15.04 14.74 5.52
N GLY A 73 -13.86 14.18 5.26
CA GLY A 73 -13.26 13.09 6.05
C GLY A 73 -12.42 13.53 7.27
N THR A 74 -12.51 14.80 7.69
CA THR A 74 -11.60 15.38 8.69
C THR A 74 -11.55 14.60 10.01
N GLU A 75 -12.70 14.10 10.50
CA GLU A 75 -12.77 13.29 11.72
C GLU A 75 -12.07 11.93 11.58
N VAL A 76 -12.26 11.24 10.45
CA VAL A 76 -11.60 9.95 10.17
C VAL A 76 -10.09 10.13 10.03
N ARG A 77 -9.64 11.28 9.51
CA ARG A 77 -8.21 11.60 9.39
C ARG A 77 -7.56 11.90 10.74
N ALA A 78 -8.31 12.49 11.67
CA ALA A 78 -7.84 12.76 13.03
C ALA A 78 -7.82 11.50 13.91
N ARG A 79 -8.60 10.46 13.56
CA ARG A 79 -8.59 9.17 14.26
C ARG A 79 -7.17 8.60 14.25
N LYS A 80 -6.60 8.42 15.44
CA LYS A 80 -5.38 7.64 15.67
C LYS A 80 -5.71 6.58 16.70
N LYS A 81 -5.42 5.32 16.39
CA LYS A 81 -5.52 4.22 17.33
C LYS A 81 -4.14 3.58 17.46
N PRO A 82 -3.50 3.62 18.64
CA PRO A 82 -2.23 2.95 18.83
C PRO A 82 -2.42 1.42 18.72
N PRO A 83 -1.37 0.67 18.33
CA PRO A 83 -1.43 -0.78 18.31
C PRO A 83 -1.53 -1.35 19.72
N VAL A 84 -2.37 -2.36 19.89
CA VAL A 84 -2.27 -3.29 21.01
C VAL A 84 -1.25 -4.35 20.64
N VAL A 85 -0.14 -4.39 21.38
CA VAL A 85 0.97 -5.31 21.11
C VAL A 85 0.85 -6.53 22.02
N THR A 86 0.95 -7.71 21.43
CA THR A 86 1.03 -8.99 22.16
C THR A 86 2.28 -9.74 21.74
N MET A 87 2.92 -10.38 22.72
CA MET A 87 4.16 -11.12 22.53
C MET A 87 3.97 -12.55 22.99
N ASN A 88 4.23 -13.51 22.11
CA ASN A 88 4.15 -14.92 22.41
C ASN A 88 5.49 -15.58 22.12
N SER A 89 5.93 -16.48 22.99
CA SER A 89 7.08 -17.35 22.72
C SER A 89 6.65 -18.80 22.55
N ARG A 90 7.43 -19.55 21.78
CA ARG A 90 7.27 -20.99 21.58
C ARG A 90 8.64 -21.63 21.45
N THR A 91 8.89 -22.69 22.19
CA THR A 91 10.05 -23.57 21.94
C THR A 91 9.77 -24.45 20.72
N GLU A 92 10.69 -24.44 19.77
CA GLU A 92 10.66 -25.23 18.55
C GLU A 92 11.31 -26.61 18.77
N VAL A 93 11.15 -27.51 17.81
CA VAL A 93 11.62 -28.92 17.92
C VAL A 93 13.15 -29.02 18.03
N ASP A 94 13.87 -28.07 17.43
CA ASP A 94 15.34 -27.97 17.46
C ASP A 94 15.88 -27.33 18.74
N GLY A 95 15.00 -26.96 19.69
CA GLY A 95 15.36 -26.31 20.94
C GLY A 95 15.50 -24.78 20.84
N MET A 96 15.37 -24.21 19.64
CA MET A 96 15.34 -22.75 19.45
C MET A 96 14.03 -22.18 19.99
N GLU A 97 14.03 -20.90 20.38
CA GLU A 97 12.82 -20.19 20.78
C GLU A 97 12.35 -19.25 19.68
N SER A 98 11.11 -19.43 19.25
CA SER A 98 10.41 -18.53 18.35
C SER A 98 9.68 -17.45 19.15
N LEU A 99 10.00 -16.19 18.90
CA LEU A 99 9.28 -15.04 19.44
C LEU A 99 8.38 -14.42 18.37
N LEU A 100 7.09 -14.26 18.67
CA LEU A 100 6.09 -13.67 17.78
C LEU A 100 5.51 -12.41 18.42
N CYS A 101 5.78 -11.27 17.79
CA CYS A 101 5.18 -9.99 18.09
C CYS A 101 3.98 -9.75 17.17
N ARG A 102 2.84 -9.38 17.75
CA ARG A 102 1.62 -9.03 17.01
C ARG A 102 1.14 -7.64 17.42
N ALA A 103 0.93 -6.78 16.44
CA ALA A 103 0.30 -5.47 16.60
C ALA A 103 -1.11 -5.50 16.03
N HIS A 104 -2.12 -5.24 16.86
CA HIS A 104 -3.54 -5.28 16.51
C HIS A 104 -4.21 -3.92 16.70
N GLY A 105 -5.29 -3.67 15.95
CA GLY A 105 -6.24 -2.60 16.26
C GLY A 105 -5.73 -1.19 15.94
N PHE A 106 -4.62 -1.05 15.22
CA PHE A 106 -4.02 0.25 14.96
C PHE A 106 -4.60 0.95 13.74
N TYR A 107 -4.51 2.28 13.73
CA TYR A 107 -4.84 3.14 12.60
C TYR A 107 -4.04 4.45 12.73
N PRO A 108 -3.44 4.99 11.65
CA PRO A 108 -3.57 4.60 10.24
C PRO A 108 -2.78 3.32 9.87
N LYS A 109 -2.72 2.97 8.57
CA LYS A 109 -2.11 1.72 8.08
C LYS A 109 -0.61 1.66 8.31
N GLU A 110 0.03 2.82 8.28
CA GLU A 110 1.46 2.96 8.40
C GLU A 110 1.91 2.56 9.82
N ILE A 111 2.85 1.63 9.89
CA ILE A 111 3.47 1.16 11.12
C ILE A 111 4.96 0.95 10.88
N ASP A 112 5.76 1.35 11.85
CA ASP A 112 7.19 1.03 11.92
C ASP A 112 7.39 0.12 13.14
N ALA A 113 7.73 -1.13 12.88
CA ALA A 113 7.93 -2.13 13.91
C ALA A 113 9.15 -2.99 13.54
N SER A 114 10.05 -3.16 14.49
CA SER A 114 11.28 -3.93 14.33
C SER A 114 11.65 -4.64 15.62
N TRP A 115 12.36 -5.76 15.47
CA TRP A 115 13.10 -6.35 16.57
C TRP A 115 14.40 -5.60 16.80
N ARG A 116 14.86 -5.53 18.05
CA ARG A 116 16.15 -4.93 18.41
C ARG A 116 16.95 -5.88 19.27
N ARG A 117 18.25 -5.97 19.01
CA ARG A 117 19.25 -6.70 19.80
C ARG A 117 20.36 -5.71 20.14
N ASP A 118 20.70 -5.59 21.42
CA ASP A 118 21.75 -4.69 21.92
C ASP A 118 21.61 -3.22 21.44
N GLY A 119 20.35 -2.79 21.23
CA GLY A 119 20.02 -1.45 20.75
C GLY A 119 19.98 -1.28 19.23
N GLU A 120 20.50 -2.25 18.46
CA GLU A 120 20.51 -2.25 17.00
C GLU A 120 19.27 -2.94 16.41
N VAL A 121 18.84 -2.46 15.24
CA VAL A 121 17.70 -3.06 14.52
C VAL A 121 18.12 -4.40 13.96
N TRP A 122 17.41 -5.44 14.36
CA TRP A 122 17.67 -6.80 13.91
C TRP A 122 16.79 -7.13 12.72
N LEU A 123 17.39 -7.14 11.52
CA LEU A 123 16.71 -7.47 10.26
C LEU A 123 16.96 -8.91 9.81
N GLU A 124 18.15 -9.45 10.07
CA GLU A 124 18.52 -10.82 9.74
C GLU A 124 17.58 -11.82 10.46
N ASP A 125 17.10 -12.84 9.74
CA ASP A 125 16.17 -13.86 10.24
C ASP A 125 14.81 -13.37 10.79
N THR A 126 14.47 -12.09 10.61
CA THR A 126 13.13 -11.57 10.94
C THR A 126 12.13 -11.93 9.85
N LEU A 127 11.14 -12.75 10.21
CA LEU A 127 9.97 -13.03 9.38
C LEU A 127 8.86 -12.03 9.69
N GLN A 128 8.24 -11.46 8.67
CA GLN A 128 7.16 -10.49 8.84
C GLN A 128 6.03 -10.67 7.85
N GLY A 129 4.80 -10.37 8.28
CA GLY A 129 3.62 -10.38 7.43
C GLY A 129 3.40 -9.05 6.71
N SER A 130 2.55 -9.01 5.70
CA SER A 130 2.02 -7.73 5.20
C SER A 130 0.99 -7.16 6.18
N VAL A 131 0.87 -5.83 6.25
CA VAL A 131 -0.18 -5.17 7.03
C VAL A 131 -1.56 -5.53 6.45
N ALA A 132 -2.38 -6.19 7.26
CA ALA A 132 -3.71 -6.67 6.86
C ALA A 132 -4.83 -5.80 7.46
N PRO A 133 -5.92 -5.53 6.72
CA PRO A 133 -7.06 -4.78 7.22
C PRO A 133 -8.00 -5.64 8.08
N ASN A 134 -8.58 -5.04 9.12
CA ASN A 134 -9.67 -5.60 9.91
C ASN A 134 -11.02 -5.02 9.48
N SER A 135 -12.12 -5.71 9.80
CA SER A 135 -13.49 -5.28 9.45
C SER A 135 -13.95 -3.98 10.15
N ASP A 136 -13.30 -3.57 11.24
CA ASP A 136 -13.61 -2.37 12.02
C ASP A 136 -12.82 -1.12 11.56
N GLY A 137 -12.14 -1.24 10.41
CA GLY A 137 -11.31 -0.19 9.82
C GLY A 137 -9.97 0.02 10.53
N THR A 138 -9.53 -0.93 11.36
CA THR A 138 -8.16 -0.96 11.90
C THR A 138 -7.27 -1.94 11.15
N TYR A 139 -6.01 -2.05 11.55
CA TYR A 139 -5.02 -2.92 10.91
C TYR A 139 -4.39 -3.92 11.88
N TYR A 140 -3.78 -4.95 11.28
CA TYR A 140 -3.03 -6.00 11.96
C TYR A 140 -1.66 -6.17 11.29
N TYR A 141 -0.63 -6.42 12.10
CA TYR A 141 0.74 -6.66 11.66
C TYR A 141 1.43 -7.65 12.62
N TRP A 142 2.46 -8.36 12.13
CA TRP A 142 3.24 -9.26 12.98
C TRP A 142 4.68 -9.41 12.50
N LEU A 143 5.57 -9.67 13.47
CA LEU A 143 7.00 -9.93 13.28
C LEU A 143 7.37 -11.18 14.08
N ARG A 144 8.26 -12.01 13.56
CA ARG A 144 8.75 -13.22 14.22
C ARG A 144 10.25 -13.34 14.06
N ILE A 145 10.93 -13.76 15.12
CA ILE A 145 12.35 -14.15 15.12
C ILE A 145 12.51 -15.52 15.77
N GLN A 146 13.61 -16.18 15.47
CA GLN A 146 14.10 -17.34 16.21
C GLN A 146 15.40 -16.96 16.91
N ILE A 147 15.53 -17.32 18.18
CA ILE A 147 16.70 -17.06 19.02
C ILE A 147 17.14 -18.37 19.70
N ASP A 148 18.42 -18.47 20.05
CA ASP A 148 18.82 -19.44 21.09
C ASP A 148 18.29 -18.91 22.43
N PRO A 149 17.56 -19.70 23.24
CA PRO A 149 17.08 -19.27 24.56
C PRO A 149 18.15 -18.66 25.47
N LYS A 150 19.42 -18.99 25.27
CA LYS A 150 20.57 -18.42 26.00
C LYS A 150 20.82 -16.95 25.67
N GLU A 151 20.34 -16.46 24.54
CA GLU A 151 20.53 -15.07 24.07
C GLU A 151 19.50 -14.09 24.66
N ARG A 152 18.65 -14.54 25.59
CA ARG A 152 17.67 -13.67 26.27
C ARG A 152 18.28 -12.66 27.25
N SER A 153 19.54 -12.86 27.67
CA SER A 153 20.17 -12.12 28.78
C SER A 153 20.95 -10.89 28.35
#